data_AF-A0A0F0CTT7-F1
#
_entry.id   AF-A0A0F0CTT7-F1
#
_cell.length_a   1.000
_cell.length_b   1.000
_cell.length_c   1.000
_cell.angle_alpha   90.00
_cell.angle_beta   90.00
_cell.angle_gamma   90.00
#
_symmetry.space_group_name_H-M   'P 1'
#
loop_
_entity.id
_entity.type
_entity.pdbx_description
1 polymer ?
#
loop_
_entity_poly.entity_id
_entity_poly.type
_entity_poly.pdbx_seq_one_letter_code
_entity_poly.pdbx_strand_id
1 'polypeptide(L)'
;MEFSCALTMDFSLTLRLNDGKKPSEIANIMNAEGIRTKSRIVTTNKNEKKKVGGNRFNEDFVKKIITNPLYKGYVHFNNEEFKGIHPSIVSVQTWDKTYELLQPKHTKRLTYSKDAHVHLLKGIAKCGECGVLLTPYPGGKKDRHGNPYLYYACGKVVDSGKESSCKVRALPAREFENAIKKCLSDLGHNKAIVESAIKSTAKFTKSRIKPLEAELEKTEKRLSTFLCLKQLAKY
;
A
#
# COMPACT_ATOMS: atom_id res chain seq x y z
N MET A 1 -35.26 -5.87 6.62
CA MET A 1 -35.07 -4.41 6.61
C MET A 1 -33.61 -3.95 6.62
N GLU A 2 -32.60 -4.84 6.55
CA GLU A 2 -31.17 -4.43 6.59
C GLU A 2 -30.55 -4.06 5.23
N PHE A 3 -31.15 -4.48 4.11
CA PHE A 3 -30.59 -4.21 2.77
C PHE A 3 -30.74 -2.74 2.33
N SER A 4 -31.71 -2.00 2.86
CA SER A 4 -31.97 -0.61 2.48
C SER A 4 -30.86 0.35 2.95
N CYS A 5 -30.29 0.14 4.15
CA CYS A 5 -29.31 1.06 4.73
C CYS A 5 -27.92 0.96 4.08
N ALA A 6 -27.51 -0.24 3.64
CA ALA A 6 -26.23 -0.43 2.95
C ALA A 6 -26.25 0.21 1.55
N LEU A 7 -27.36 0.06 0.82
CA LEU A 7 -27.54 0.62 -0.52
C LEU A 7 -27.52 2.16 -0.53
N THR A 8 -28.13 2.79 0.48
CA THR A 8 -28.11 4.26 0.64
C THR A 8 -26.72 4.78 0.98
N MET A 9 -25.93 3.99 1.70
CA MET A 9 -24.58 4.38 2.11
C MET A 9 -23.63 4.40 0.91
N ASP A 10 -23.72 3.39 0.04
CA ASP A 10 -22.84 3.24 -1.12
C ASP A 10 -23.08 4.32 -2.19
N PHE A 11 -24.34 4.74 -2.39
CA PHE A 11 -24.69 5.87 -3.27
C PHE A 11 -24.21 7.21 -2.70
N SER A 12 -24.25 7.40 -1.38
CA SER A 12 -23.70 8.60 -0.74
C SER A 12 -22.18 8.74 -0.95
N LEU A 13 -21.45 7.62 -1.02
CA LEU A 13 -19.99 7.64 -1.22
C LEU A 13 -19.58 8.15 -2.60
N THR A 14 -20.30 7.74 -3.66
CA THR A 14 -20.01 8.17 -5.03
C THR A 14 -20.34 9.65 -5.22
N LEU A 15 -21.41 10.15 -4.62
CA LEU A 15 -21.73 11.58 -4.59
C LEU A 15 -20.68 12.39 -3.81
N ARG A 16 -20.30 11.94 -2.60
CA ARG A 16 -19.27 12.62 -1.78
C ARG A 16 -17.93 12.75 -2.52
N LEU A 17 -17.58 11.79 -3.36
CA LEU A 17 -16.36 11.84 -4.19
C LEU A 17 -16.51 12.82 -5.37
N ASN A 18 -17.69 12.87 -6.02
CA ASN A 18 -17.98 13.87 -7.05
C ASN A 18 -17.97 15.31 -6.52
N ASP A 19 -18.26 15.51 -5.23
CA ASP A 19 -18.09 16.80 -4.55
C ASP A 19 -16.61 17.20 -4.34
N GLY A 20 -15.66 16.38 -4.80
CA GLY A 20 -14.22 16.65 -4.71
C GLY A 20 -13.54 16.21 -3.41
N LYS A 21 -14.25 15.49 -2.52
CA LYS A 21 -13.64 14.96 -1.28
C LYS A 21 -12.71 13.80 -1.58
N LYS A 22 -11.57 13.74 -0.90
CA LYS A 22 -10.62 12.62 -1.09
C LYS A 22 -11.14 11.34 -0.43
N PRO A 23 -10.79 10.13 -0.92
CA PRO A 23 -11.24 8.87 -0.31
C PRO A 23 -10.85 8.70 1.17
N SER A 24 -9.73 9.29 1.60
CA SER A 24 -9.30 9.32 3.00
C SER A 24 -10.19 10.22 3.87
N GLU A 25 -10.61 11.38 3.35
CA GLU A 25 -11.56 12.27 4.02
C GLU A 25 -12.92 11.61 4.16
N ILE A 26 -13.38 10.92 3.11
CA ILE A 26 -14.63 10.15 3.13
C ILE A 26 -14.57 9.07 4.23
N ALA A 27 -13.48 8.31 4.31
CA ALA A 27 -13.28 7.33 5.37
C ALA A 27 -13.33 7.97 6.77
N ASN A 28 -12.73 9.14 6.96
CA ASN A 28 -12.73 9.85 8.24
C ASN A 28 -14.13 10.34 8.62
N ILE A 29 -14.90 10.88 7.67
CA ILE A 29 -16.28 11.31 7.89
C ILE A 29 -17.14 10.10 8.30
N MET A 30 -17.07 8.98 7.57
CA MET A 30 -17.80 7.76 7.93
C MET A 30 -17.43 7.25 9.32
N ASN A 31 -16.14 7.29 9.64
CA ASN A 31 -15.68 6.84 10.95
C ASN A 31 -16.19 7.75 12.08
N ALA A 32 -16.28 9.07 11.84
CA ALA A 32 -16.83 10.06 12.76
C ALA A 32 -18.35 9.95 12.91
N GLU A 33 -19.06 9.59 11.84
CA GLU A 33 -20.50 9.24 11.84
C GLU A 33 -20.78 7.91 12.58
N GLY A 34 -19.75 7.22 13.10
CA GLY A 34 -19.88 5.96 13.83
C GLY A 34 -20.07 4.73 12.94
N ILE A 35 -20.02 4.88 11.63
CA ILE A 35 -20.19 3.80 10.66
C ILE A 35 -18.96 2.88 10.70
N ARG A 36 -19.18 1.57 10.72
CA ARG A 36 -18.13 0.54 10.74
C ARG A 36 -18.39 -0.53 9.70
N THR A 37 -17.33 -1.25 9.31
CA THR A 37 -17.45 -2.37 8.38
C THR A 37 -18.34 -3.46 8.97
N LYS A 38 -19.11 -4.15 8.11
CA LYS A 38 -20.04 -5.22 8.54
C LYS A 38 -19.32 -6.24 9.43
N SER A 39 -19.80 -6.40 10.67
CA SER A 39 -19.31 -7.42 11.59
C SER A 39 -20.08 -8.72 11.41
N ARG A 40 -19.39 -9.86 11.40
CA ARG A 40 -19.96 -11.20 11.38
C ARG A 40 -19.17 -12.12 12.30
N ILE A 41 -19.82 -13.14 12.84
CA ILE A 41 -19.14 -14.20 13.61
C ILE A 41 -18.82 -15.34 12.63
N VAL A 42 -17.55 -15.76 12.61
CA VAL A 42 -17.08 -16.83 11.74
C VAL A 42 -16.46 -17.91 12.62
N THR A 43 -16.84 -19.16 12.38
CA THR A 43 -16.25 -20.33 13.03
C THR A 43 -14.98 -20.72 12.28
N THR A 44 -13.85 -20.82 12.97
CA THR A 44 -12.58 -21.27 12.36
C THR A 44 -12.54 -22.80 12.22
N ASN A 45 -11.58 -23.32 11.45
CA ASN A 45 -11.32 -24.77 11.34
C ASN A 45 -11.05 -25.46 12.69
N LYS A 46 -10.77 -24.70 13.76
CA LYS A 46 -10.58 -25.18 15.14
C LYS A 46 -11.85 -25.11 15.99
N ASN A 47 -13.03 -24.88 15.39
CA ASN A 47 -14.31 -24.68 16.06
C ASN A 47 -14.38 -23.46 17.01
N GLU A 48 -13.46 -22.49 16.86
CA GLU A 48 -13.49 -21.26 17.65
C GLU A 48 -14.34 -20.19 16.95
N LYS A 49 -15.21 -19.51 17.71
CA LYS A 49 -16.01 -18.39 17.21
C LYS A 49 -15.18 -17.11 17.23
N LYS A 50 -14.86 -16.56 16.04
CA LYS A 50 -14.13 -15.30 15.90
C LYS A 50 -15.04 -14.21 15.33
N LYS A 51 -15.06 -13.04 15.97
CA LYS A 51 -15.68 -11.84 15.39
C LYS A 51 -14.77 -11.28 14.29
N VAL A 52 -15.31 -11.17 13.08
CA VAL A 52 -14.63 -10.63 11.90
C VAL A 52 -15.39 -9.41 11.39
N GLY A 53 -14.68 -8.32 11.12
CA GLY A 53 -15.29 -7.03 10.75
C GLY A 53 -15.64 -6.19 11.98
N GLY A 54 -16.39 -5.10 11.78
CA GLY A 54 -16.52 -4.02 12.77
C GLY A 54 -15.30 -3.09 12.80
N ASN A 55 -14.40 -3.22 11.82
CA ASN A 55 -13.25 -2.37 11.64
C ASN A 55 -13.65 -1.00 11.10
N ARG A 56 -12.78 -0.02 11.31
CA ARG A 56 -12.87 1.32 10.71
C ARG A 56 -12.73 1.26 9.19
N PHE A 57 -13.35 2.23 8.53
CA PHE A 57 -13.10 2.49 7.12
C PHE A 57 -11.72 3.10 6.95
N ASN A 58 -10.97 2.59 5.98
CA ASN A 58 -9.69 3.10 5.52
C ASN A 58 -9.81 3.46 4.04
N GLU A 59 -8.87 4.28 3.55
CA GLU A 59 -8.88 4.81 2.18
C GLU A 59 -9.03 3.70 1.13
N ASP A 60 -8.27 2.60 1.29
CA ASP A 60 -8.29 1.46 0.37
C ASP A 60 -9.65 0.76 0.34
N PHE A 61 -10.34 0.70 1.48
CA PHE A 61 -11.65 0.07 1.56
C PHE A 61 -12.71 0.94 0.88
N VAL A 62 -12.65 2.26 1.06
CA VAL A 62 -13.50 3.21 0.33
C VAL A 62 -13.27 3.09 -1.17
N LYS A 63 -12.00 3.08 -1.63
CA LYS A 63 -11.66 2.87 -3.04
C LYS A 63 -12.25 1.57 -3.57
N LYS A 64 -12.06 0.46 -2.83
CA LYS A 64 -12.56 -0.86 -3.22
C LYS A 64 -14.08 -0.89 -3.39
N ILE A 65 -14.83 -0.17 -2.56
CA ILE A 65 -16.28 -0.03 -2.70
C ILE A 65 -16.59 0.75 -3.98
N ILE A 66 -16.01 1.93 -4.15
CA ILE A 66 -16.34 2.82 -5.27
C ILE A 66 -15.97 2.18 -6.62
N THR A 67 -14.85 1.47 -6.71
CA THR A 67 -14.40 0.81 -7.95
C THR A 67 -15.10 -0.51 -8.25
N ASN A 68 -16.08 -0.94 -7.46
CA ASN A 68 -16.75 -2.22 -7.69
C ASN A 68 -17.81 -2.08 -8.81
N PRO A 69 -17.68 -2.81 -9.94
CA PRO A 69 -18.61 -2.73 -11.07
C PRO A 69 -20.02 -3.22 -10.72
N LEU A 70 -20.20 -3.96 -9.62
CA LEU A 70 -21.51 -4.37 -9.13
C LEU A 70 -22.46 -3.18 -8.93
N TYR A 71 -21.95 -2.02 -8.51
CA TYR A 71 -22.78 -0.84 -8.25
C TYR A 71 -23.35 -0.21 -9.53
N LYS A 72 -22.68 -0.37 -10.67
CA LYS A 72 -23.18 0.06 -12.00
C LYS A 72 -24.02 -1.00 -12.71
N GLY A 73 -24.28 -2.16 -12.09
CA GLY A 73 -25.06 -3.25 -12.69
C GLY A 73 -24.23 -4.26 -13.50
N TYR A 74 -22.91 -4.30 -13.30
CA TYR A 74 -21.99 -5.17 -14.06
C TYR A 74 -21.32 -6.19 -13.15
N VAL A 75 -20.91 -7.32 -13.71
CA VAL A 75 -20.18 -8.39 -13.02
C VAL A 75 -18.87 -8.63 -13.76
N HIS A 76 -17.78 -8.84 -13.02
CA HIS A 76 -16.48 -9.13 -13.59
C HIS A 76 -16.21 -10.64 -13.54
N PHE A 77 -15.90 -11.25 -14.69
CA PHE A 77 -15.56 -12.66 -14.82
C PHE A 77 -14.43 -12.83 -15.83
N ASN A 78 -13.37 -13.58 -15.48
CA ASN A 78 -12.21 -13.82 -16.35
C ASN A 78 -11.60 -12.54 -16.99
N ASN A 79 -11.48 -11.45 -16.21
CA ASN A 79 -11.01 -10.13 -16.65
C ASN A 79 -11.91 -9.41 -17.68
N GLU A 80 -13.12 -9.90 -17.92
CA GLU A 80 -14.12 -9.26 -18.77
C GLU A 80 -15.32 -8.77 -17.94
N GLU A 81 -15.92 -7.66 -18.37
CA GLU A 81 -17.12 -7.08 -17.73
C GLU A 81 -18.38 -7.51 -18.49
N PHE A 82 -19.32 -8.13 -17.76
CA PHE A 82 -20.61 -8.55 -18.29
C PHE A 82 -21.74 -7.78 -17.61
N LYS A 83 -22.84 -7.54 -18.34
CA LYS A 83 -24.03 -6.92 -17.77
C LYS A 83 -24.74 -7.89 -16.83
N GLY A 84 -24.94 -7.49 -15.58
CA GLY A 84 -25.66 -8.26 -14.58
C GLY A 84 -27.18 -8.14 -14.72
N ILE A 85 -27.89 -9.05 -14.04
CA ILE A 85 -29.37 -9.06 -13.96
C ILE A 85 -29.87 -8.09 -12.87
N HIS A 86 -29.00 -7.74 -11.91
CA HIS A 86 -29.37 -6.87 -10.80
C HIS A 86 -29.53 -5.41 -11.24
N PRO A 87 -30.47 -4.66 -10.64
CA PRO A 87 -30.61 -3.24 -10.91
C PRO A 87 -29.35 -2.49 -10.48
N SER A 88 -28.94 -1.51 -11.30
CA SER A 88 -27.85 -0.62 -10.95
C SER A 88 -28.22 0.28 -9.78
N ILE A 89 -27.29 0.43 -8.83
CA ILE A 89 -27.46 1.28 -7.64
C ILE A 89 -27.03 2.71 -7.96
N VAL A 90 -26.02 2.83 -8.83
CA VAL A 90 -25.46 4.10 -9.31
C VAL A 90 -25.59 4.13 -10.82
N SER A 91 -25.85 5.32 -11.40
CA SER A 91 -25.86 5.46 -12.85
C SER A 91 -24.47 5.17 -13.43
N VAL A 92 -24.42 4.58 -14.62
CA VAL A 92 -23.15 4.27 -15.31
C VAL A 92 -22.31 5.53 -15.47
N GLN A 93 -22.92 6.65 -15.84
CA GLN A 93 -22.25 7.94 -15.99
C GLN A 93 -21.64 8.46 -14.69
N THR A 94 -22.35 8.35 -13.56
CA THR A 94 -21.84 8.78 -12.25
C THR A 94 -20.68 7.89 -11.82
N TRP A 95 -20.79 6.59 -12.05
CA TRP A 95 -19.75 5.62 -11.70
C TRP A 95 -18.48 5.84 -12.52
N ASP A 96 -18.60 5.99 -13.85
CA ASP A 96 -17.46 6.19 -14.74
C ASP A 96 -16.67 7.47 -14.37
N LYS A 97 -17.37 8.56 -14.06
CA LYS A 97 -16.74 9.81 -13.57
C LYS A 97 -15.96 9.57 -12.28
N THR A 98 -16.55 8.88 -11.30
CA THR A 98 -15.85 8.58 -10.05
C THR A 98 -14.66 7.64 -10.25
N TYR A 99 -14.78 6.69 -11.17
CA TYR A 99 -13.71 5.75 -11.49
C TYR A 99 -12.53 6.47 -12.14
N GLU A 100 -12.79 7.39 -13.08
CA GLU A 100 -11.78 8.23 -13.71
C GLU A 100 -11.03 9.11 -12.68
N LEU A 101 -11.74 9.67 -11.69
CA LEU A 101 -11.12 10.43 -10.59
C LEU A 101 -10.21 9.58 -9.70
N LEU A 102 -10.49 8.27 -9.58
CA LEU A 102 -9.73 7.34 -8.76
C LEU A 102 -8.57 6.66 -9.50
N GLN A 103 -8.63 6.61 -10.83
CA GLN A 103 -7.56 6.06 -11.65
C GLN A 103 -6.25 6.76 -11.28
N PRO A 104 -5.19 6.02 -10.91
CA PRO A 104 -3.92 6.63 -10.67
C PRO A 104 -3.51 7.32 -11.97
N LYS A 105 -3.46 8.66 -11.96
CA LYS A 105 -2.79 9.40 -13.03
C LYS A 105 -1.43 8.74 -13.17
N HIS A 106 -1.13 8.20 -14.36
CA HIS A 106 0.12 7.51 -14.67
C HIS A 106 1.28 8.53 -14.66
N THR A 107 1.54 9.14 -13.51
CA THR A 107 2.80 9.78 -13.23
C THR A 107 3.73 8.62 -12.93
N LYS A 108 4.73 8.42 -13.80
CA LYS A 108 5.81 7.45 -13.60
C LYS A 108 6.15 7.47 -12.11
N ARG A 109 5.88 6.36 -11.41
CA ARG A 109 6.37 6.15 -10.05
C ARG A 109 7.88 6.10 -10.20
N LEU A 110 8.53 7.27 -10.13
CA LEU A 110 9.93 7.32 -9.84
C LEU A 110 10.04 6.56 -8.51
N THR A 111 10.69 5.40 -8.56
CA THR A 111 11.02 4.58 -7.39
C THR A 111 11.76 5.41 -6.33
N TYR A 112 12.25 6.57 -6.71
CA TYR A 112 12.64 7.69 -5.87
C TYR A 112 12.01 8.99 -6.41
N SER A 113 10.76 9.30 -6.08
CA SER A 113 10.43 10.73 -6.03
C SER A 113 11.36 11.31 -4.97
N LYS A 114 12.24 12.25 -5.36
CA LYS A 114 13.05 13.00 -4.41
C LYS A 114 12.08 13.56 -3.39
N ASP A 115 12.01 12.95 -2.20
CA ASP A 115 11.29 13.57 -1.10
C ASP A 115 11.84 14.98 -1.02
N ALA A 116 10.96 15.99 -1.04
CA ALA A 116 11.38 17.39 -0.92
C ALA A 116 12.30 17.63 0.29
N HIS A 117 12.28 16.70 1.25
CA HIS A 117 13.05 16.73 2.48
C HIS A 117 13.90 15.48 2.76
N VAL A 118 14.09 14.58 1.77
CA VAL A 118 14.92 13.34 1.81
C VAL A 118 15.01 12.66 3.17
N HIS A 119 14.05 11.78 3.47
CA HIS A 119 14.07 10.97 4.69
C HIS A 119 14.93 9.72 4.50
N LEU A 120 16.03 9.60 5.26
CA LEU A 120 17.03 8.53 5.07
C LEU A 120 16.48 7.12 5.33
N LEU A 121 15.51 7.00 6.22
CA LEU A 121 15.01 5.71 6.73
C LEU A 121 13.63 5.36 6.18
N LYS A 122 13.16 6.11 5.18
CA LYS A 122 11.89 5.86 4.51
C LYS A 122 11.86 4.45 3.93
N GLY A 123 10.81 3.70 4.26
CA GLY A 123 10.64 2.33 3.78
C GLY A 123 11.47 1.27 4.54
N ILE A 124 12.32 1.68 5.48
CA ILE A 124 13.18 0.78 6.27
C ILE A 124 12.72 0.74 7.72
N ALA A 125 12.51 1.90 8.34
CA ALA A 125 12.18 1.99 9.76
C ALA A 125 10.78 1.44 10.06
N LYS A 126 10.69 0.56 11.05
CA LYS A 126 9.44 0.00 11.58
C LYS A 126 9.29 0.39 13.04
N CYS A 127 8.06 0.59 13.47
CA CYS A 127 7.76 0.85 14.87
C CYS A 127 7.93 -0.42 15.70
N GLY A 128 8.65 -0.33 16.82
CA GLY A 128 8.87 -1.46 17.74
C GLY A 128 7.60 -1.95 18.45
N GLU A 129 6.56 -1.12 18.56
CA GLU A 129 5.29 -1.51 19.18
C GLU A 129 4.26 -1.99 18.13
N CYS A 130 4.03 -1.18 17.09
CA CYS A 130 2.98 -1.46 16.11
C CYS A 130 3.44 -2.45 15.01
N GLY A 131 4.75 -2.65 14.82
CA GLY A 131 5.34 -3.44 13.73
C GLY A 131 5.17 -2.84 12.33
N VAL A 132 4.38 -1.77 12.21
CA VAL A 132 4.11 -1.05 10.96
C VAL A 132 5.27 -0.13 10.62
N LEU A 133 5.46 0.12 9.33
CA LEU A 133 6.44 1.08 8.80
C LEU A 133 6.21 2.49 9.37
N LEU A 134 7.31 3.19 9.61
CA LEU A 134 7.30 4.61 9.90
C LEU A 134 7.30 5.40 8.59
N THR A 135 6.34 6.31 8.46
CA THR A 135 6.17 7.15 7.28
C THR A 135 6.71 8.55 7.57
N PRO A 136 7.51 9.12 6.66
CA PRO A 136 7.81 10.55 6.62
C PRO A 136 6.58 11.44 6.82
N TYR A 137 6.62 12.32 7.80
CA TYR A 137 5.53 13.24 8.10
C TYR A 137 6.08 14.65 8.34
N PRO A 138 5.78 15.64 7.47
CA PRO A 138 6.15 17.02 7.71
C PRO A 138 5.25 17.62 8.79
N GLY A 139 5.86 18.20 9.81
CA GLY A 139 5.18 18.98 10.82
C GLY A 139 4.73 20.33 10.25
N GLY A 140 3.65 20.88 10.82
CA GLY A 140 3.11 22.19 10.41
C GLY A 140 4.01 23.37 10.80
N LYS A 141 4.90 23.20 11.78
CA LYS A 141 5.88 24.23 12.16
C LYS A 141 7.05 24.23 11.19
N LYS A 142 7.45 25.43 10.78
CA LYS A 142 8.67 25.67 10.01
C LYS A 142 9.80 26.13 10.94
N ASP A 143 11.01 25.73 10.61
CA ASP A 143 12.25 26.22 11.21
C ASP A 143 12.49 27.69 10.80
N ARG A 144 13.49 28.34 11.40
CA ARG A 144 13.90 29.73 11.10
C ARG A 144 14.23 29.95 9.62
N HIS A 145 14.62 28.89 8.92
CA HIS A 145 14.95 28.89 7.50
C HIS A 145 13.78 28.51 6.58
N GLY A 146 12.55 28.41 7.11
CA GLY A 146 11.36 28.07 6.33
C GLY A 146 11.17 26.58 6.01
N ASN A 147 12.11 25.73 6.44
CA ASN A 147 12.02 24.27 6.26
C ASN A 147 11.06 23.64 7.29
N PRO A 148 10.17 22.71 6.91
CA PRO A 148 9.28 22.06 7.86
C PRO A 148 10.06 21.17 8.84
N TYR A 149 9.60 21.10 10.09
CA TYR A 149 10.11 20.10 11.03
C TYR A 149 9.69 18.71 10.59
N LEU A 150 10.65 17.79 10.48
CA LEU A 150 10.43 16.47 9.92
C LEU A 150 10.26 15.43 11.03
N TYR A 151 9.28 14.53 10.84
CA TYR A 151 9.00 13.43 11.75
C TYR A 151 8.88 12.11 10.99
N TYR A 152 9.08 11.01 11.72
CA TYR A 152 8.71 9.66 11.32
C TYR A 152 7.48 9.23 12.14
N ALA A 153 6.30 9.15 11.52
CA ALA A 153 5.05 8.75 12.19
C ALA A 153 4.75 7.26 11.94
N CYS A 154 4.26 6.51 12.95
CA CYS A 154 3.76 5.13 12.71
C CYS A 154 2.60 5.20 11.71
N GLY A 155 2.57 4.30 10.71
CA GLY A 155 1.51 4.27 9.70
C GLY A 155 0.10 4.27 10.31
N LYS A 156 -0.11 3.56 11.43
CA LYS A 156 -1.40 3.58 12.16
C LYS A 156 -1.81 4.98 12.63
N VAL A 157 -0.85 5.84 12.96
CA VAL A 157 -1.10 7.22 13.41
C VAL A 157 -1.40 8.12 12.23
N VAL A 158 -0.76 7.87 11.08
CA VAL A 158 -1.09 8.54 9.82
C VAL A 158 -2.51 8.19 9.39
N ASP A 159 -2.88 6.92 9.47
CA ASP A 159 -4.20 6.43 9.02
C ASP A 159 -5.33 6.77 9.99
N SER A 160 -5.12 6.54 11.30
CA SER A 160 -6.17 6.65 12.33
C SER A 160 -6.09 7.95 13.14
N GLY A 161 -5.07 8.78 12.92
CA GLY A 161 -4.90 10.05 13.58
C GLY A 161 -4.80 9.97 15.11
N LYS A 162 -5.62 10.77 15.80
CA LYS A 162 -5.65 10.88 17.27
C LYS A 162 -6.04 9.56 17.95
N GLU A 163 -6.94 8.81 17.34
CA GLU A 163 -7.50 7.55 17.86
C GLU A 163 -6.58 6.33 17.67
N SER A 164 -5.38 6.53 17.13
CA SER A 164 -4.40 5.46 17.01
C SER A 164 -3.96 4.96 18.39
N SER A 165 -3.89 3.63 18.54
CA SER A 165 -3.47 2.96 19.78
C SER A 165 -1.94 2.90 19.98
N CYS A 166 -1.15 3.36 19.01
CA CYS A 166 0.30 3.33 19.05
C CYS A 166 0.83 4.42 19.99
N LYS A 167 1.63 4.05 20.99
CA LYS A 167 2.26 4.97 21.96
C LYS A 167 3.41 5.75 21.34
N VAL A 168 4.17 5.13 20.42
CA VAL A 168 5.32 5.76 19.75
C VAL A 168 4.90 6.99 18.95
N ARG A 169 3.69 6.97 18.36
CA ARG A 169 3.09 8.05 17.55
C ARG A 169 3.98 8.61 16.45
N ALA A 170 4.88 9.53 16.78
CA ALA A 170 5.84 10.15 15.87
C ALA A 170 7.19 10.43 16.56
N LEU A 171 8.28 10.26 15.81
CA LEU A 171 9.65 10.50 16.25
C LEU A 171 10.27 11.67 15.46
N PRO A 172 11.04 12.57 16.11
CA PRO A 172 11.79 13.61 15.41
C PRO A 172 12.80 13.00 14.43
N ALA A 173 12.70 13.34 13.14
CA ALA A 173 13.51 12.68 12.11
C ALA A 173 15.01 12.97 12.25
N ARG A 174 15.37 14.23 12.55
CA ARG A 174 16.77 14.67 12.67
C ARG A 174 17.52 13.91 13.77
N GLU A 175 16.94 13.84 14.97
CA GLU A 175 17.55 13.16 16.11
C GLU A 175 17.65 11.66 15.90
N PHE A 176 16.57 11.05 15.38
CA PHE A 176 16.53 9.62 15.11
C PHE A 176 17.56 9.20 14.05
N GLU A 177 17.65 9.94 12.95
CA GLU A 177 18.65 9.69 11.92
C GLU A 177 20.08 9.92 12.42
N ASN A 178 20.31 10.94 13.24
CA ASN A 178 21.62 11.19 13.82
C ASN A 178 22.05 10.06 14.77
N ALA A 179 21.14 9.52 15.57
CA ALA A 179 21.43 8.36 16.41
C ALA A 179 21.83 7.15 15.56
N ILE A 180 21.09 6.88 14.48
CA ILE A 180 21.41 5.75 13.58
C ILE A 180 22.72 5.96 12.84
N LYS A 181 23.00 7.19 12.36
CA LYS A 181 24.30 7.53 11.74
C LYS A 181 25.46 7.28 12.69
N LYS A 182 25.33 7.66 13.96
CA LYS A 182 26.35 7.41 14.98
C LYS A 182 26.57 5.91 15.19
N CYS A 183 25.49 5.15 15.43
CA CYS A 183 25.59 3.70 15.59
C CYS A 183 26.23 3.01 14.37
N LEU A 184 25.86 3.41 13.15
CA LEU A 184 26.46 2.89 11.93
C LEU A 184 27.94 3.28 11.80
N SER A 185 28.30 4.50 12.21
CA SER A 185 29.69 4.94 12.24
C SER A 185 30.49 4.06 13.20
N ASP A 186 30.03 3.87 14.44
CA ASP A 186 30.71 3.06 15.45
C ASP A 186 30.89 1.60 14.98
N LEU A 187 29.84 1.02 14.37
CA LEU A 187 29.91 -0.31 13.76
C LEU A 187 30.91 -0.37 12.59
N GLY A 188 30.99 0.69 11.79
CA GLY A 188 31.92 0.79 10.66
C GLY A 188 33.39 0.89 11.07
N HIS A 189 33.68 1.43 12.26
CA HIS A 189 35.04 1.47 12.79
C HIS A 189 35.51 0.08 13.29
N ASN A 190 34.58 -0.83 13.56
CA ASN A 190 34.91 -2.20 13.95
C ASN A 190 35.23 -3.06 12.72
N LYS A 191 36.53 -3.18 12.42
CA LYS A 191 37.05 -3.94 11.28
C LYS A 191 36.55 -5.39 11.22
N ALA A 192 36.37 -6.06 12.37
CA ALA A 192 35.88 -7.44 12.42
C ALA A 192 34.44 -7.56 11.89
N ILE A 193 33.58 -6.60 12.23
CA ILE A 193 32.19 -6.57 11.75
C ILE A 193 32.17 -6.33 10.23
N VAL A 194 32.95 -5.37 9.74
CA VAL A 194 33.03 -5.06 8.30
C VAL A 194 33.51 -6.27 7.51
N GLU A 195 34.56 -6.95 7.95
CA GLU A 195 35.07 -8.15 7.26
C GLU A 195 34.04 -9.29 7.25
N SER A 196 33.32 -9.51 8.36
CA SER A 196 32.25 -10.51 8.42
C SER A 196 31.08 -10.18 7.49
N ALA A 197 30.73 -8.88 7.36
CA ALA A 197 29.70 -8.39 6.47
C ALA A 197 30.10 -8.59 5.00
N ILE A 198 31.36 -8.31 4.63
CA ILE A 198 31.87 -8.55 3.27
C ILE A 198 31.85 -10.05 2.93
N LYS A 199 32.30 -10.91 3.84
CA LYS A 199 32.29 -12.37 3.62
C LYS A 199 30.88 -12.93 3.45
N SER A 200 29.95 -12.50 4.30
CA SER A 200 28.55 -12.94 4.23
C SER A 200 27.88 -12.44 2.95
N THR A 201 28.04 -11.16 2.59
CA THR A 201 27.48 -10.61 1.34
C THR A 201 28.05 -11.31 0.12
N ALA A 202 29.37 -11.54 0.04
CA ALA A 202 29.98 -12.29 -1.08
C ALA A 202 29.39 -13.71 -1.21
N LYS A 203 29.16 -14.40 -0.09
CA LYS A 203 28.54 -15.73 -0.06
C LYS A 203 27.08 -15.68 -0.55
N PHE A 204 26.29 -14.74 -0.06
CA PHE A 204 24.88 -14.57 -0.48
C PHE A 204 24.78 -14.22 -1.96
N THR A 205 25.58 -13.28 -2.45
CA THR A 205 25.63 -12.88 -3.86
C THR A 205 25.97 -14.07 -4.75
N LYS A 206 27.00 -14.85 -4.39
CA LYS A 206 27.38 -16.07 -5.12
C LYS A 206 26.26 -17.12 -5.15
N SER A 207 25.49 -17.24 -4.06
CA SER A 207 24.36 -18.19 -4.00
C SER A 207 23.16 -17.78 -4.86
N ARG A 208 22.95 -16.48 -5.07
CA ARG A 208 21.86 -15.93 -5.91
C ARG A 208 22.21 -15.88 -7.38
N ILE A 209 23.45 -15.54 -7.72
CA ILE A 209 23.89 -15.41 -9.11
C ILE A 209 23.91 -16.77 -9.83
N LYS A 210 24.44 -17.81 -9.18
CA LYS A 210 24.53 -19.16 -9.77
C LYS A 210 23.23 -19.72 -10.36
N PRO A 211 22.08 -19.72 -9.65
CA PRO A 211 20.83 -20.23 -10.21
C PRO A 211 20.31 -19.35 -11.35
N LEU A 212 20.52 -18.03 -11.29
CA LEU A 212 20.13 -17.10 -12.35
C LEU A 212 20.94 -17.32 -13.62
N GLU A 213 22.25 -17.53 -13.51
CA GLU A 213 23.12 -17.88 -14.65
C GLU A 213 22.70 -19.21 -15.29
N ALA A 214 22.36 -20.22 -14.48
CA ALA A 214 21.88 -21.51 -14.98
C ALA A 214 20.49 -21.43 -15.65
N GLU A 215 19.60 -20.57 -15.16
CA GLU A 215 18.32 -20.28 -15.82
C GLU A 215 18.53 -19.55 -17.15
N LEU A 216 19.44 -18.59 -17.19
CA LEU A 216 19.79 -17.83 -18.40
C LEU A 216 20.32 -18.77 -19.49
N GLU A 217 21.25 -19.66 -19.15
CA GLU A 217 21.80 -20.67 -20.07
C GLU A 217 20.71 -21.63 -20.59
N LYS A 218 19.77 -22.05 -19.75
CA LYS A 218 18.62 -22.86 -20.18
C LYS A 218 17.71 -22.11 -21.14
N THR A 219 17.45 -20.82 -20.88
CA THR A 219 16.61 -20.01 -21.77
C THR A 219 17.28 -19.74 -23.12
N GLU A 220 18.60 -19.50 -23.14
CA GLU A 220 19.37 -19.35 -24.36
C GLU A 220 19.38 -20.63 -25.20
N LYS A 221 19.57 -21.79 -24.57
CA LYS A 221 19.47 -23.10 -25.25
C LYS A 221 18.08 -23.35 -25.84
N ARG A 222 17.01 -22.97 -25.13
CA ARG A 222 15.64 -23.06 -25.67
C ARG A 222 15.47 -22.14 -26.88
N LEU A 223 15.91 -20.89 -26.78
CA LEU A 223 15.86 -19.92 -27.88
C LEU A 223 16.63 -20.41 -29.11
N SER A 224 17.84 -20.94 -28.93
CA SER A 224 18.63 -21.49 -30.05
C SER A 224 17.95 -22.69 -30.70
N THR A 225 17.35 -23.57 -29.89
CA THR A 225 16.56 -24.71 -30.39
C THR A 225 15.33 -24.24 -31.20
N PHE A 226 14.59 -23.25 -30.70
CA PHE A 226 13.44 -22.67 -31.41
C PHE A 226 13.85 -21.98 -32.71
N LEU A 227 14.96 -21.25 -32.73
CA LEU A 227 15.48 -20.59 -33.94
C LEU A 227 15.88 -21.61 -35.00
N CYS A 228 16.54 -22.70 -34.60
CA CYS A 228 16.90 -23.81 -35.48
C CYS A 228 15.66 -24.48 -36.09
N LEU A 229 14.64 -24.81 -35.27
CA LEU A 229 13.38 -25.38 -35.74
C LEU A 229 12.64 -24.45 -36.72
N LYS A 230 12.66 -23.14 -36.47
CA LYS A 230 12.04 -22.13 -37.34
C LYS A 230 12.76 -21.99 -38.70
N GLN A 231 14.07 -22.22 -38.74
CA GLN A 231 14.84 -22.26 -40.01
C GLN A 231 14.55 -23.54 -40.80
N LEU A 232 14.39 -24.68 -40.12
CA LEU A 232 14.02 -25.94 -40.76
C LEU A 232 12.59 -25.93 -41.32
N ALA A 233 11.65 -25.23 -40.67
CA ALA A 233 10.27 -25.10 -41.13
C ALA A 233 10.05 -24.08 -42.27
N LYS A 234 11.12 -23.44 -42.77
CA LYS A 234 11.07 -22.50 -43.91
C LYS A 234 11.46 -23.14 -45.26
N TYR A 235 11.90 -24.39 -45.24
CA TYR A 235 12.07 -25.25 -46.42
C TYR A 235 10.90 -26.23 -46.49
#